data_AF-A0A0F3RW29-F1
#
_entry.id   AF-A0A0F3RW29-F1
#
_cell.length_a   1.000
_cell.length_b   1.000
_cell.length_c   1.000
_cell.angle_alpha   90.00
_cell.angle_beta   90.00
_cell.angle_gamma   90.00
#
_symmetry.space_group_name_H-M   'P 1'
#
loop_
_entity.id
_entity.type
_entity.pdbx_description
1 polymer ?
#
loop_
_entity_poly.entity_id
_entity_poly.type
_entity_poly.pdbx_seq_one_letter_code
_entity_poly.pdbx_strand_id
1 'polypeptide(L)'
;MTDDLTTILKYAQNHDFIQAVGTEGSTNDAHAIDDSWQDLDVTYFVSDADPFNFYDWAQGLGVPTIYQHSSHLNLFHTPSSDWQTYLVQFANNARVDLKIAPIGDITAYLANDSLNKIIWSRDAAFPERATDDHTHRQNAPTQEQFNAVLNEFYWCIGNVGKGLARGQFLYANEMNNQHVRPQLLQLLTWSVASGRPEGFNPGAYDKYLLEALPKNIVVKLARTYRTDSLKHLKSCVMIEGTLTIWAQQQIVQKTHLAIPQYLSNRLRQLDDWINRL
;
A
#
# COMPACT_ATOMS: atom_id res chain seq x y z
N MET A 1 3.31 -12.25 21.23
CA MET A 1 2.05 -11.49 21.43
C MET A 1 2.39 -10.35 22.36
N THR A 2 2.17 -9.10 21.94
CA THR A 2 2.52 -7.92 22.74
C THR A 2 1.63 -7.82 23.98
N ASP A 3 2.07 -7.05 24.99
CA ASP A 3 1.28 -6.80 26.20
C ASP A 3 -0.06 -6.11 25.88
N ASP A 4 -0.08 -5.26 24.85
CA ASP A 4 -1.28 -4.55 24.38
C ASP A 4 -2.29 -5.50 23.74
N LEU A 5 -1.87 -6.40 22.84
CA LEU A 5 -2.77 -7.38 22.23
C LEU A 5 -3.35 -8.33 23.29
N THR A 6 -2.56 -8.69 24.30
CA THR A 6 -3.04 -9.47 25.45
C THR A 6 -4.13 -8.73 26.21
N THR A 7 -4.00 -7.41 26.37
CA THR A 7 -4.99 -6.57 27.05
C THR A 7 -6.28 -6.44 26.23
N ILE A 8 -6.15 -6.23 24.93
CA ILE A 8 -7.26 -6.22 23.97
C ILE A 8 -8.04 -7.54 24.00
N LEU A 9 -7.35 -8.68 24.06
CA LEU A 9 -8.00 -9.98 24.16
C LEU A 9 -8.73 -10.18 25.49
N LYS A 10 -8.15 -9.73 26.61
CA LYS A 10 -8.82 -9.78 27.91
C LYS A 10 -10.10 -8.95 27.92
N TYR A 11 -10.11 -7.79 27.29
CA TYR A 11 -11.32 -6.99 27.13
C TYR A 11 -12.41 -7.78 26.39
N ALA A 12 -12.06 -8.41 25.26
CA ALA A 12 -13.01 -9.24 24.50
C ALA A 12 -13.56 -10.42 25.30
N GLN A 13 -12.71 -11.09 26.08
CA GLN A 13 -13.11 -12.23 26.92
C GLN A 13 -14.07 -11.85 28.05
N ASN A 14 -13.95 -10.62 28.58
CA ASN A 14 -14.79 -10.12 29.68
C ASN A 14 -16.13 -9.52 29.22
N HIS A 15 -16.35 -9.39 27.91
CA HIS A 15 -17.53 -8.74 27.34
C HIS A 15 -18.30 -9.70 26.43
N ASP A 16 -19.49 -10.11 26.87
CA ASP A 16 -20.28 -11.15 26.21
C ASP A 16 -20.79 -10.79 24.82
N PHE A 17 -20.90 -9.51 24.47
CA PHE A 17 -21.30 -9.07 23.14
C PHE A 17 -20.22 -9.29 22.08
N ILE A 18 -18.94 -9.41 22.49
CA ILE A 18 -17.82 -9.73 21.61
C ILE A 18 -17.75 -11.25 21.43
N GLN A 19 -17.92 -11.70 20.20
CA GLN A 19 -18.01 -13.11 19.84
C GLN A 19 -16.72 -13.65 19.24
N ALA A 20 -15.95 -12.81 18.55
CA ALA A 20 -14.62 -13.16 18.04
C ALA A 20 -13.71 -11.95 17.93
N VAL A 21 -12.41 -12.21 17.83
CA VAL A 21 -11.35 -11.21 17.64
C VAL A 21 -10.52 -11.64 16.44
N GLY A 22 -10.40 -10.75 15.46
CA GLY A 22 -9.50 -10.87 14.33
C GLY A 22 -8.30 -9.93 14.45
N THR A 23 -7.17 -10.34 13.88
CA THR A 23 -6.03 -9.46 13.59
C THR A 23 -5.79 -9.41 12.09
N GLU A 24 -5.14 -8.34 11.64
CA GLU A 24 -4.93 -8.02 10.23
C GLU A 24 -3.48 -7.58 9.98
N GLY A 25 -3.17 -7.35 8.71
CA GLY A 25 -2.00 -6.59 8.29
C GLY A 25 -0.67 -7.18 8.75
N SER A 26 0.27 -6.29 9.06
CA SER A 26 1.67 -6.66 9.27
C SER A 26 1.91 -7.56 10.48
N THR A 27 1.02 -7.54 11.50
CA THR A 27 1.13 -8.45 12.66
C THR A 27 0.97 -9.91 12.25
N ASN A 28 0.30 -10.16 11.12
CA ASN A 28 0.06 -11.50 10.59
C ASN A 28 0.97 -11.83 9.39
N ASP A 29 1.90 -10.94 9.02
CA ASP A 29 2.84 -11.15 7.93
C ASP A 29 4.19 -11.64 8.48
N ALA A 30 4.56 -12.88 8.17
CA ALA A 30 5.82 -13.48 8.62
C ALA A 30 7.07 -12.77 8.05
N HIS A 31 6.91 -11.92 7.04
CA HIS A 31 8.00 -11.13 6.47
C HIS A 31 8.05 -9.70 7.02
N ALA A 32 7.06 -9.27 7.80
CA ALA A 32 7.09 -7.96 8.44
C ALA A 32 8.14 -7.90 9.56
N ILE A 33 8.69 -6.70 9.76
CA ILE A 33 9.58 -6.43 10.88
C ILE A 33 8.72 -6.28 12.14
N ASP A 34 8.99 -7.12 13.14
CA ASP A 34 8.43 -7.00 14.50
C ASP A 34 9.26 -5.96 15.26
N ASP A 35 8.79 -4.71 15.28
CA ASP A 35 9.41 -3.59 15.98
C ASP A 35 8.38 -2.65 16.64
N SER A 36 8.87 -1.63 17.35
CA SER A 36 8.03 -0.67 18.08
C SER A 36 7.23 0.31 17.21
N TRP A 37 7.37 0.25 15.88
CA TRP A 37 6.66 1.08 14.91
C TRP A 37 5.57 0.31 14.18
N GLN A 38 5.32 -0.94 14.58
CA GLN A 38 4.22 -1.75 14.07
C GLN A 38 2.89 -1.36 14.74
N ASP A 39 1.89 -1.05 13.92
CA ASP A 39 0.52 -0.79 14.36
C ASP A 39 -0.19 -2.12 14.70
N LEU A 40 -1.11 -2.09 15.68
CA LEU A 40 -2.01 -3.21 15.99
C LEU A 40 -3.35 -3.02 15.28
N ASP A 41 -3.57 -3.76 14.20
CA ASP A 41 -4.86 -3.85 13.52
C ASP A 41 -5.73 -4.97 14.14
N VAL A 42 -6.84 -4.59 14.77
CA VAL A 42 -7.73 -5.53 15.47
C VAL A 42 -9.18 -5.31 15.09
N THR A 43 -9.91 -6.39 14.83
CA THR A 43 -11.36 -6.35 14.64
C THR A 43 -12.06 -7.15 15.75
N TYR A 44 -12.97 -6.53 16.50
CA TYR A 44 -13.96 -7.22 17.33
C TYR A 44 -15.21 -7.53 16.51
N PHE A 45 -15.54 -8.82 16.45
CA PHE A 45 -16.78 -9.30 15.86
C PHE A 45 -17.84 -9.45 16.95
N VAL A 46 -18.93 -8.69 16.82
CA VAL A 46 -19.93 -8.54 17.88
C VAL A 46 -21.31 -9.01 17.45
N SER A 47 -22.11 -9.46 18.40
CA SER A 47 -23.55 -9.69 18.19
C SER A 47 -24.35 -8.39 18.15
N ASP A 48 -23.86 -7.37 18.87
CA ASP A 48 -24.42 -6.03 18.96
C ASP A 48 -23.27 -5.06 19.30
N ALA A 49 -23.19 -3.92 18.61
CA ALA A 49 -22.15 -2.91 18.81
C ALA A 49 -22.52 -1.87 19.88
N ASP A 50 -23.82 -1.72 20.20
CA ASP A 50 -24.32 -0.70 21.13
C ASP A 50 -23.66 -0.74 22.53
N PRO A 51 -23.31 -1.91 23.10
CA PRO A 51 -22.66 -1.96 24.42
C PRO A 51 -21.20 -1.49 24.42
N PHE A 52 -20.57 -1.30 23.25
CA PHE A 52 -19.16 -0.93 23.19
C PHE A 52 -18.94 0.50 23.72
N ASN A 53 -18.06 0.63 24.72
CA ASN A 53 -17.64 1.92 25.25
C ASN A 53 -16.15 2.13 25.00
N PHE A 54 -15.82 3.10 24.13
CA PHE A 54 -14.45 3.43 23.78
C PHE A 54 -13.57 3.78 24.98
N TYR A 55 -14.07 4.57 25.94
CA TYR A 55 -13.27 5.01 27.07
C TYR A 55 -13.00 3.90 28.07
N ASP A 56 -13.95 2.97 28.25
CA ASP A 56 -13.74 1.76 29.05
C ASP A 56 -12.69 0.85 28.41
N TRP A 57 -12.82 0.59 27.10
CA TRP A 57 -11.84 -0.17 26.34
C TRP A 57 -10.43 0.44 26.41
N ALA A 58 -10.31 1.74 26.21
CA ALA A 58 -9.03 2.44 26.17
C ALA A 58 -8.30 2.41 27.52
N GLN A 59 -9.01 2.38 28.65
CA GLN A 59 -8.40 2.39 30.00
C GLN A 59 -7.43 1.23 30.22
N GLY A 60 -7.68 0.06 29.61
CA GLY A 60 -6.77 -1.08 29.71
C GLY A 60 -5.41 -0.84 29.05
N LEU A 61 -5.38 -0.06 27.97
CA LEU A 61 -4.21 0.19 27.13
C LEU A 61 -3.43 1.45 27.55
N GLY A 62 -4.09 2.39 28.23
CA GLY A 62 -3.48 3.61 28.75
C GLY A 62 -4.29 4.85 28.40
N VAL A 63 -3.62 6.00 28.33
CA VAL A 63 -4.27 7.28 28.02
C VAL A 63 -4.18 7.54 26.51
N PRO A 64 -5.32 7.60 25.78
CA PRO A 64 -5.32 8.06 24.39
C PRO A 64 -4.82 9.50 24.30
N THR A 65 -3.88 9.76 23.40
CA THR A 65 -3.39 11.11 23.10
C THR A 65 -4.17 11.73 21.94
N ILE A 66 -4.58 10.91 20.97
CA ILE A 66 -5.47 11.27 19.88
C ILE A 66 -6.24 10.03 19.43
N TYR A 67 -7.50 10.22 19.03
CA TYR A 67 -8.25 9.18 18.34
C TYR A 67 -9.15 9.77 17.25
N GLN A 68 -9.43 8.96 16.25
CA GLN A 68 -10.41 9.22 15.20
C GLN A 68 -11.48 8.14 15.24
N HIS A 69 -12.75 8.51 15.04
CA HIS A 69 -13.85 7.58 14.97
C HIS A 69 -14.66 7.81 13.68
N SER A 70 -14.95 6.72 12.97
CA SER A 70 -15.81 6.75 11.78
C SER A 70 -16.74 5.54 11.74
N SER A 71 -18.00 5.76 11.35
CA SER A 71 -19.05 4.75 11.26
C SER A 71 -19.70 4.68 9.87
N HIS A 72 -18.93 5.00 8.82
CA HIS A 72 -19.48 5.23 7.48
C HIS A 72 -18.89 4.34 6.40
N LEU A 73 -17.80 3.61 6.68
CA LEU A 73 -17.16 2.70 5.73
C LEU A 73 -16.71 1.46 6.49
N ASN A 74 -17.05 0.28 5.98
CA ASN A 74 -16.46 -0.97 6.45
C ASN A 74 -15.04 -1.17 5.87
N LEU A 75 -14.40 -2.28 6.24
CA LEU A 75 -13.10 -2.67 5.71
C LEU A 75 -13.04 -2.80 4.17
N PHE A 76 -14.19 -2.93 3.50
CA PHE A 76 -14.29 -3.06 2.05
C PHE A 76 -14.51 -1.71 1.36
N HIS A 77 -14.37 -0.60 2.10
CA HIS A 77 -14.68 0.75 1.63
C HIS A 77 -16.10 0.90 1.06
N THR A 78 -17.05 0.10 1.54
CA THR A 78 -18.47 0.23 1.19
C THR A 78 -19.22 0.92 2.33
N PRO A 79 -20.22 1.78 2.03
CA PRO A 79 -21.02 2.41 3.05
C PRO A 79 -21.64 1.38 3.99
N SER A 80 -21.32 1.47 5.28
CA SER A 80 -21.84 0.58 6.32
C SER A 80 -22.03 1.37 7.60
N SER A 81 -23.24 1.34 8.14
CA SER A 81 -23.57 1.89 9.46
C SER A 81 -23.11 0.98 10.61
N ASP A 82 -22.79 -0.27 10.30
CA ASP A 82 -22.68 -1.33 11.30
C ASP A 82 -21.22 -1.59 11.69
N TRP A 83 -20.27 -1.02 10.93
CA TRP A 83 -18.86 -1.01 11.25
C TRP A 83 -18.49 0.30 11.94
N GLN A 84 -17.82 0.20 13.09
CA GLN A 84 -17.19 1.33 13.76
C GLN A 84 -15.68 1.16 13.69
N THR A 85 -14.95 2.20 13.27
CA THR A 85 -13.48 2.19 13.24
C THR A 85 -12.95 3.27 14.17
N TYR A 86 -11.99 2.89 15.02
CA TYR A 86 -11.26 3.74 15.94
C TYR A 86 -9.77 3.66 15.60
N LEU A 87 -9.18 4.77 15.15
CA LEU A 87 -7.74 4.90 14.96
C LEU A 87 -7.18 5.62 16.19
N VAL A 88 -6.34 4.97 16.98
CA VAL A 88 -5.97 5.44 18.33
C VAL A 88 -4.47 5.46 18.51
N GLN A 89 -3.95 6.57 19.04
CA GLN A 89 -2.58 6.65 19.54
C GLN A 89 -2.61 6.86 21.05
N PHE A 90 -1.74 6.16 21.76
CA PHE A 90 -1.64 6.19 23.23
C PHE A 90 -0.35 6.87 23.69
N ALA A 91 -0.34 7.34 24.95
CA ALA A 91 0.81 8.03 25.54
C ALA A 91 2.06 7.14 25.70
N ASN A 92 1.89 5.81 25.67
CA ASN A 92 2.98 4.82 25.63
C ASN A 92 3.50 4.55 24.20
N ASN A 93 3.06 5.35 23.21
CA ASN A 93 3.33 5.20 21.76
C ASN A 93 2.69 3.96 21.11
N ALA A 94 1.84 3.20 21.80
CA ALA A 94 1.05 2.19 21.14
C ALA A 94 0.09 2.85 20.13
N ARG A 95 -0.04 2.22 18.97
CA ARG A 95 -1.03 2.58 17.97
C ARG A 95 -1.91 1.39 17.67
N VAL A 96 -3.23 1.60 17.78
CA VAL A 96 -4.23 0.56 17.57
C VAL A 96 -5.28 1.08 16.60
N ASP A 97 -5.46 0.33 15.52
CA ASP A 97 -6.53 0.52 14.56
C ASP A 97 -7.60 -0.54 14.88
N LEU A 98 -8.56 -0.16 15.74
CA LEU A 98 -9.64 -1.02 16.24
C LEU A 98 -10.88 -0.90 15.35
N LYS A 99 -11.44 -2.03 14.93
CA LYS A 99 -12.74 -2.09 14.25
C LYS A 99 -13.74 -2.90 15.08
N ILE A 100 -14.99 -2.46 15.10
CA ILE A 100 -16.14 -3.19 15.66
C ILE A 100 -17.03 -3.55 14.47
N ALA A 101 -17.29 -4.84 14.27
CA ALA A 101 -18.02 -5.34 13.11
C ALA A 101 -19.06 -6.41 13.52
N PRO A 102 -20.16 -6.57 12.78
CA PRO A 102 -21.11 -7.65 13.01
C PRO A 102 -20.45 -9.02 12.86
N ILE A 103 -20.80 -9.99 13.71
CA ILE A 103 -20.28 -11.36 13.64
C ILE A 103 -20.54 -12.04 12.29
N GLY A 104 -21.62 -11.66 11.59
CA GLY A 104 -21.95 -12.17 10.26
C GLY A 104 -20.89 -11.89 9.20
N ASP A 105 -20.00 -10.92 9.43
CA ASP A 105 -19.03 -10.45 8.43
C ASP A 105 -17.70 -11.20 8.48
N ILE A 106 -17.50 -12.13 9.43
CA ILE A 106 -16.24 -12.88 9.57
C ILE A 106 -15.83 -13.56 8.26
N THR A 107 -16.79 -14.17 7.53
CA THR A 107 -16.50 -14.83 6.25
C THR A 107 -15.98 -13.85 5.21
N ALA A 108 -16.62 -12.68 5.08
CA ALA A 108 -16.20 -11.63 4.14
C ALA A 108 -14.83 -11.06 4.54
N TYR A 109 -14.63 -10.82 5.84
CA TYR A 109 -13.37 -10.37 6.42
C TYR A 109 -12.20 -11.33 6.08
N LEU A 110 -12.39 -12.64 6.26
CA LEU A 110 -11.37 -13.64 5.98
C LEU A 110 -11.09 -13.77 4.48
N ALA A 111 -12.11 -13.61 3.63
CA ALA A 111 -11.97 -13.69 2.18
C ALA A 111 -11.28 -12.46 1.56
N ASN A 112 -11.35 -11.32 2.23
CA ASN A 112 -10.85 -10.05 1.72
C ASN A 112 -9.32 -9.94 1.71
N ASP A 113 -8.65 -10.48 2.74
CA ASP A 113 -7.20 -10.38 2.86
C ASP A 113 -6.60 -11.70 3.36
N SER A 114 -5.49 -12.10 2.74
CA SER A 114 -4.75 -13.30 3.11
C SER A 114 -4.06 -13.18 4.48
N LEU A 115 -3.81 -11.96 4.92
CA LEU A 115 -3.26 -11.63 6.23
C LEU A 115 -4.34 -11.58 7.33
N ASN A 116 -5.62 -11.66 7.02
CA ASN A 116 -6.68 -11.64 8.04
C ASN A 116 -6.78 -13.00 8.75
N LYS A 117 -6.81 -13.01 10.09
CA LYS A 117 -6.97 -14.23 10.90
C LYS A 117 -7.87 -13.98 12.10
N ILE A 118 -8.64 -14.99 12.51
CA ILE A 118 -9.31 -15.01 13.82
C ILE A 118 -8.33 -15.59 14.85
N ILE A 119 -8.08 -14.83 15.90
CA ILE A 119 -7.14 -15.20 16.98
C ILE A 119 -7.85 -15.63 18.26
N TRP A 120 -9.13 -15.29 18.41
CA TRP A 120 -9.98 -15.74 19.50
C TRP A 120 -11.44 -15.76 19.06
N SER A 121 -12.21 -16.71 19.56
CA SER A 121 -13.64 -16.80 19.37
C SER A 121 -14.29 -17.52 20.55
N ARG A 122 -15.53 -17.13 20.86
CA ARG A 122 -16.38 -17.78 21.86
C ARG A 122 -16.93 -19.10 21.36
N ASP A 123 -17.22 -19.18 20.06
CA ASP A 123 -17.54 -20.43 19.37
C ASP A 123 -16.24 -21.07 18.84
N ALA A 124 -16.06 -22.37 19.08
CA ALA A 124 -14.91 -23.14 18.59
C ALA A 124 -14.95 -23.38 17.06
N ALA A 125 -15.97 -22.88 16.36
CA ALA A 125 -16.23 -23.13 14.94
C ALA A 125 -15.26 -22.46 13.95
N PHE A 126 -14.31 -21.64 14.38
CA PHE A 126 -13.37 -20.99 13.45
C PHE A 126 -12.05 -21.76 13.36
N PRO A 127 -11.73 -22.37 12.20
CA PRO A 127 -10.49 -23.10 12.04
C PRO A 127 -9.31 -22.13 12.09
N GLU A 128 -8.21 -22.60 12.67
CA GLU A 128 -6.92 -21.92 12.50
C GLU A 128 -6.57 -21.86 11.01
N ARG A 129 -6.10 -20.70 10.55
CA ARG A 129 -5.57 -20.51 9.19
C ARG A 129 -4.13 -20.02 9.23
N ALA A 130 -3.38 -20.39 8.19
CA ALA A 130 -2.11 -19.74 7.86
C ALA A 130 -2.40 -18.37 7.23
N THR A 131 -1.47 -17.44 7.43
CA THR A 131 -1.49 -16.11 6.84
C THR A 131 -0.25 -15.91 5.99
N ASP A 132 -0.40 -15.21 4.89
CA ASP A 132 0.67 -14.75 4.02
C ASP A 132 0.20 -13.53 3.22
N ASP A 133 1.07 -12.95 2.41
CA ASP A 133 0.81 -11.71 1.67
C ASP A 133 0.28 -11.92 0.24
N HIS A 134 -0.24 -13.12 -0.10
CA HIS A 134 -0.56 -13.44 -1.50
C HIS A 134 -1.60 -12.52 -2.15
N THR A 135 -2.54 -11.98 -1.37
CA THR A 135 -3.52 -10.99 -1.86
C THR A 135 -2.90 -9.63 -2.21
N HIS A 136 -1.70 -9.35 -1.73
CA HIS A 136 -0.93 -8.12 -2.01
C HIS A 136 0.11 -8.30 -3.13
N ARG A 137 0.31 -9.54 -3.61
CA ARG A 137 1.28 -9.84 -4.67
C ARG A 137 0.73 -9.41 -6.02
N GLN A 138 1.57 -8.70 -6.78
CA GLN A 138 1.32 -8.40 -8.18
C GLN A 138 1.99 -9.43 -9.07
N ASN A 139 1.30 -9.84 -10.14
CA ASN A 139 1.84 -10.72 -11.17
C ASN A 139 2.41 -9.92 -12.35
N ALA A 140 3.00 -10.63 -13.31
CA ALA A 140 3.37 -10.05 -14.59
C ALA A 140 2.15 -9.37 -15.25
N PRO A 141 2.32 -8.20 -15.90
CA PRO A 141 1.22 -7.50 -16.54
C PRO A 141 0.70 -8.24 -17.78
N THR A 142 -0.55 -7.99 -18.13
CA THR A 142 -1.03 -8.27 -19.48
C THR A 142 -0.47 -7.26 -20.49
N GLN A 143 -0.54 -7.56 -21.78
CA GLN A 143 -0.14 -6.62 -22.84
C GLN A 143 -0.92 -5.30 -22.76
N GLU A 144 -2.21 -5.35 -22.43
CA GLU A 144 -3.06 -4.17 -22.30
C GLU A 144 -2.63 -3.29 -21.13
N GLN A 145 -2.42 -3.87 -19.94
CA GLN A 145 -1.93 -3.16 -18.76
C GLN A 145 -0.56 -2.53 -19.00
N PHE A 146 0.36 -3.29 -19.61
CA PHE A 146 1.68 -2.80 -19.96
C PHE A 146 1.62 -1.62 -20.94
N ASN A 147 0.79 -1.71 -21.98
CA ASN A 147 0.58 -0.62 -22.94
C ASN A 147 -0.01 0.63 -22.29
N ALA A 148 -0.98 0.47 -21.39
CA ALA A 148 -1.65 1.57 -20.71
C ALA A 148 -0.69 2.34 -19.79
N VAL A 149 0.09 1.65 -18.96
CA VAL A 149 1.07 2.29 -18.05
C VAL A 149 2.15 3.03 -18.82
N LEU A 150 2.66 2.44 -19.92
CA LEU A 150 3.61 3.12 -20.79
C LEU A 150 2.98 4.36 -21.43
N ASN A 151 1.76 4.26 -21.92
CA ASN A 151 1.08 5.38 -22.55
C ASN A 151 0.94 6.55 -21.59
N GLU A 152 0.44 6.28 -20.37
CA GLU A 152 0.26 7.28 -19.33
C GLU A 152 1.59 7.93 -18.93
N PHE A 153 2.65 7.14 -18.72
CA PHE A 153 3.99 7.66 -18.43
C PHE A 153 4.47 8.65 -19.51
N TYR A 154 4.47 8.23 -20.79
CA TYR A 154 4.97 9.06 -21.88
C TYR A 154 4.05 10.21 -22.28
N TRP A 155 2.78 10.15 -21.90
CA TRP A 155 1.86 11.28 -21.99
C TRP A 155 2.18 12.33 -20.92
N CYS A 156 2.18 11.91 -19.65
CA CYS A 156 2.29 12.80 -18.50
C CYS A 156 3.67 13.41 -18.32
N ILE A 157 4.75 12.71 -18.72
CA ILE A 157 6.11 13.28 -18.71
C ILE A 157 6.22 14.51 -19.64
N GLY A 158 5.42 14.56 -20.70
CA GLY A 158 5.30 15.72 -21.56
C GLY A 158 4.67 16.94 -20.85
N ASN A 159 3.75 16.71 -19.91
CA ASN A 159 3.16 17.77 -19.10
C ASN A 159 4.17 18.32 -18.08
N VAL A 160 5.02 17.47 -17.50
CA VAL A 160 6.16 17.92 -16.69
C VAL A 160 7.08 18.81 -17.52
N GLY A 161 7.40 18.41 -18.76
CA GLY A 161 8.18 19.21 -19.70
C GLY A 161 7.58 20.61 -19.96
N LYS A 162 6.25 20.71 -20.15
CA LYS A 162 5.58 22.01 -20.28
C LYS A 162 5.71 22.87 -19.03
N GLY A 163 5.59 22.27 -17.85
CA GLY A 163 5.75 22.96 -16.57
C GLY A 163 7.17 23.51 -16.40
N LEU A 164 8.18 22.69 -16.71
CA LEU A 164 9.59 23.10 -16.73
C LEU A 164 9.81 24.29 -17.68
N ALA A 165 9.29 24.23 -18.92
CA ALA A 165 9.44 25.29 -19.92
C ALA A 165 8.88 26.65 -19.47
N ARG A 166 7.84 26.62 -18.63
CA ARG A 166 7.12 27.80 -18.17
C ARG A 166 7.55 28.28 -16.79
N GLY A 167 8.56 27.65 -16.18
CA GLY A 167 8.99 27.98 -14.83
C GLY A 167 7.97 27.60 -13.74
N GLN A 168 7.02 26.69 -14.03
CA GLN A 168 5.92 26.35 -13.13
C GLN A 168 6.32 25.26 -12.13
N PHE A 169 7.06 25.66 -11.08
CA PHE A 169 7.67 24.76 -10.11
C PHE A 169 6.70 23.75 -9.47
N LEU A 170 5.59 24.23 -8.89
CA LEU A 170 4.62 23.36 -8.22
C LEU A 170 3.91 22.44 -9.21
N TYR A 171 3.43 22.99 -10.33
CA TYR A 171 2.74 22.20 -11.36
C TYR A 171 3.62 21.07 -11.91
N ALA A 172 4.88 21.36 -12.23
CA ALA A 172 5.79 20.36 -12.78
C ALA A 172 6.09 19.25 -11.75
N ASN A 173 6.30 19.61 -10.48
CA ASN A 173 6.50 18.66 -9.38
C ASN A 173 5.27 17.77 -9.18
N GLU A 174 4.08 18.36 -9.08
CA GLU A 174 2.86 17.61 -8.84
C GLU A 174 2.48 16.72 -10.03
N MET A 175 2.71 17.18 -11.26
CA MET A 175 2.58 16.31 -12.43
C MET A 175 3.54 15.11 -12.34
N ASN A 176 4.77 15.32 -11.88
CA ASN A 176 5.72 14.24 -11.73
C ASN A 176 5.31 13.26 -10.63
N ASN A 177 4.93 13.79 -9.46
CA ASN A 177 4.56 13.02 -8.28
C ASN A 177 3.30 12.19 -8.49
N GLN A 178 2.27 12.78 -9.13
CA GLN A 178 0.95 12.18 -9.22
C GLN A 178 0.74 11.31 -10.47
N HIS A 179 1.52 11.53 -11.54
CA HIS A 179 1.27 10.85 -12.82
C HIS A 179 2.50 10.20 -13.47
N VAL A 180 3.72 10.69 -13.26
CA VAL A 180 4.92 10.09 -13.89
C VAL A 180 5.54 9.03 -12.99
N ARG A 181 5.83 9.39 -11.74
CA ARG A 181 6.48 8.49 -10.79
C ARG A 181 5.67 7.22 -10.50
N PRO A 182 4.33 7.27 -10.32
CA PRO A 182 3.55 6.05 -10.10
C PRO A 182 3.70 5.03 -11.24
N GLN A 183 3.76 5.50 -12.49
CA GLN A 183 3.93 4.60 -13.64
C GLN A 183 5.34 4.03 -13.73
N LEU A 184 6.35 4.80 -13.34
CA LEU A 184 7.70 4.26 -13.20
C LEU A 184 7.74 3.17 -12.11
N LEU A 185 7.17 3.43 -10.93
CA LEU A 185 7.15 2.46 -9.83
C LEU A 185 6.40 1.19 -10.24
N GLN A 186 5.26 1.32 -10.93
CA GLN A 186 4.51 0.19 -11.46
C GLN A 186 5.33 -0.66 -12.44
N LEU A 187 6.07 -0.03 -13.37
CA LEU A 187 6.96 -0.74 -14.29
C LEU A 187 8.12 -1.43 -13.56
N LEU A 188 8.68 -0.80 -12.53
CA LEU A 188 9.74 -1.41 -11.72
C LEU A 188 9.21 -2.61 -10.92
N THR A 189 8.03 -2.47 -10.31
CA THR A 189 7.31 -3.56 -9.62
C THR A 189 7.05 -4.73 -10.56
N TRP A 190 6.53 -4.47 -11.77
CA TRP A 190 6.35 -5.51 -12.79
C TRP A 190 7.67 -6.12 -13.25
N SER A 191 8.75 -5.35 -13.34
CA SER A 191 10.07 -5.90 -13.71
C SER A 191 10.59 -6.94 -12.71
N VAL A 192 10.20 -6.83 -11.44
CA VAL A 192 10.46 -7.81 -10.39
C VAL A 192 9.46 -8.96 -10.49
N ALA A 193 8.16 -8.66 -10.50
CA ALA A 193 7.07 -9.64 -10.54
C ALA A 193 7.15 -10.59 -11.74
N SER A 194 7.52 -10.09 -12.93
CA SER A 194 7.64 -10.91 -14.14
C SER A 194 8.71 -12.00 -14.04
N GLY A 195 9.62 -11.93 -13.06
CA GLY A 195 10.62 -12.98 -12.81
C GLY A 195 10.19 -14.01 -11.75
N ARG A 196 8.98 -13.90 -11.19
CA ARG A 196 8.52 -14.67 -10.02
C ARG A 196 7.15 -15.31 -10.28
N PRO A 197 7.06 -16.65 -10.36
CA PRO A 197 5.78 -17.34 -10.57
C PRO A 197 4.70 -17.03 -9.52
N GLU A 198 5.13 -16.78 -8.29
CA GLU A 198 4.28 -16.42 -7.14
C GLU A 198 3.88 -14.94 -7.09
N GLY A 199 4.41 -14.13 -8.00
CA GLY A 199 4.26 -12.68 -8.02
C GLY A 199 5.23 -11.96 -7.07
N PHE A 200 4.98 -10.69 -6.83
CA PHE A 200 5.77 -9.84 -5.93
C PHE A 200 4.87 -8.88 -5.18
N ASN A 201 4.97 -8.84 -3.85
CA ASN A 201 4.35 -7.82 -3.03
C ASN A 201 5.27 -6.59 -2.93
N PRO A 202 4.94 -5.46 -3.58
CA PRO A 202 5.75 -4.25 -3.46
C PRO A 202 5.54 -3.54 -2.10
N GLY A 203 4.52 -3.94 -1.33
CA GLY A 203 4.07 -3.26 -0.13
C GLY A 203 3.35 -1.94 -0.43
N ALA A 204 2.71 -1.36 0.58
CA ALA A 204 2.10 -0.05 0.47
C ALA A 204 3.14 1.00 0.03
N TYR A 205 2.79 1.79 -0.99
CA TYR A 205 3.67 2.78 -1.62
C TYR A 205 5.02 2.22 -2.09
N ASP A 206 5.03 0.95 -2.53
CA ASP A 206 6.22 0.26 -3.05
C ASP A 206 7.37 0.17 -2.04
N LYS A 207 7.08 0.17 -0.74
CA LYS A 207 8.10 0.19 0.33
C LYS A 207 9.12 -0.96 0.27
N TYR A 208 8.75 -2.12 -0.29
CA TYR A 208 9.64 -3.28 -0.45
C TYR A 208 10.35 -3.33 -1.82
N LEU A 209 10.00 -2.43 -2.74
CA LEU A 209 10.54 -2.44 -4.10
C LEU A 209 12.06 -2.21 -4.13
N LEU A 210 12.58 -1.33 -3.27
CA LEU A 210 14.02 -1.01 -3.27
C LEU A 210 14.88 -2.23 -2.95
N GLU A 211 14.42 -3.10 -2.06
CA GLU A 211 15.14 -4.33 -1.66
C GLU A 211 15.19 -5.37 -2.79
N ALA A 212 14.18 -5.36 -3.67
CA ALA A 212 14.08 -6.27 -4.79
C ALA A 212 14.83 -5.79 -6.05
N LEU A 213 15.27 -4.53 -6.10
CA LEU A 213 15.90 -3.94 -7.26
C LEU A 213 17.45 -4.01 -7.21
N PRO A 214 18.13 -4.10 -8.37
CA PRO A 214 19.59 -4.00 -8.41
C PRO A 214 20.11 -2.68 -7.83
N LYS A 215 21.24 -2.71 -7.11
CA LYS A 215 21.81 -1.54 -6.41
C LYS A 215 21.97 -0.29 -7.29
N ASN A 216 22.37 -0.45 -8.55
CA ASN A 216 22.52 0.66 -9.49
C ASN A 216 21.18 1.30 -9.89
N ILE A 217 20.09 0.52 -9.90
CA ILE A 217 18.72 0.99 -10.14
C ILE A 217 18.19 1.71 -8.91
N VAL A 218 18.41 1.17 -7.71
CA VAL A 218 18.05 1.82 -6.43
C VAL A 218 18.67 3.21 -6.33
N VAL A 219 19.97 3.35 -6.60
CA VAL A 219 20.67 4.65 -6.57
C VAL A 219 20.08 5.64 -7.57
N LYS A 220 19.67 5.18 -8.77
CA LYS A 220 19.02 6.03 -9.77
C LYS A 220 17.62 6.43 -9.32
N LEU A 221 16.81 5.50 -8.83
CA LEU A 221 15.46 5.75 -8.36
C LEU A 221 15.46 6.75 -7.19
N ALA A 222 16.33 6.58 -6.18
CA ALA A 222 16.46 7.54 -5.09
C ALA A 222 16.79 8.97 -5.56
N ARG A 223 17.56 9.11 -6.65
CA ARG A 223 17.87 10.42 -7.24
C ARG A 223 16.66 11.11 -7.88
N THR A 224 15.57 10.40 -8.19
CA THR A 224 14.35 10.98 -8.78
C THR A 224 13.48 11.72 -7.77
N TYR A 225 13.85 11.70 -6.49
CA TYR A 225 13.17 12.42 -5.40
C TYR A 225 13.81 13.78 -5.08
N ARG A 226 14.92 14.15 -5.74
CA ARG A 226 15.53 15.48 -5.56
C ARG A 226 14.84 16.50 -6.46
N THR A 227 13.73 17.07 -6.01
CA THR A 227 12.88 17.92 -6.85
C THR A 227 12.68 19.34 -6.29
N ASP A 228 13.57 19.78 -5.41
CA ASP A 228 13.63 21.08 -4.74
C ASP A 228 13.90 22.28 -5.67
N SER A 229 14.22 22.03 -6.94
CA SER A 229 14.32 23.07 -7.97
C SER A 229 13.89 22.54 -9.34
N LEU A 230 13.52 23.42 -10.26
CA LEU A 230 13.22 23.05 -11.65
C LEU A 230 14.40 22.34 -12.34
N LYS A 231 15.64 22.74 -12.01
CA LYS A 231 16.87 22.10 -12.53
C LYS A 231 17.02 20.67 -12.00
N HIS A 232 16.77 20.46 -10.71
CA HIS A 232 16.81 19.12 -10.14
C HIS A 232 15.67 18.25 -10.67
N LEU A 233 14.44 18.77 -10.76
CA LEU A 233 13.30 18.08 -11.38
C LEU A 233 13.59 17.66 -12.83
N LYS A 234 14.15 18.56 -13.65
CA LYS A 234 14.60 18.21 -15.01
C LYS A 234 15.56 17.01 -15.01
N SER A 235 16.49 16.98 -14.05
CA SER A 235 17.43 15.87 -13.90
C SER A 235 16.74 14.57 -13.46
N CYS A 236 15.74 14.66 -12.58
CA CYS A 236 14.92 13.52 -12.17
C CYS A 236 14.17 12.91 -13.35
N VAL A 237 13.49 13.73 -14.16
CA VAL A 237 12.72 13.29 -15.34
C VAL A 237 13.59 12.52 -16.34
N MET A 238 14.83 12.96 -16.56
CA MET A 238 15.79 12.23 -17.42
C MET A 238 16.16 10.86 -16.85
N ILE A 239 16.35 10.78 -15.53
CA ILE A 239 16.65 9.52 -14.84
C ILE A 239 15.43 8.60 -14.90
N GLU A 240 14.22 9.11 -14.67
CA GLU A 240 12.96 8.37 -14.75
C GLU A 240 12.77 7.78 -16.15
N GLY A 241 13.00 8.55 -17.22
CA GLY A 241 12.97 8.04 -18.59
C GLY A 241 13.95 6.87 -18.82
N THR A 242 15.17 6.99 -18.29
CA THR A 242 16.18 5.91 -18.37
C THR A 242 15.75 4.66 -17.59
N LEU A 243 15.17 4.84 -16.41
CA LEU A 243 14.68 3.74 -15.58
C LEU A 243 13.48 3.04 -16.21
N THR A 244 12.59 3.80 -16.84
CA THR A 244 11.43 3.26 -17.58
C THR A 244 11.89 2.39 -18.76
N ILE A 245 12.90 2.81 -19.52
CA ILE A 245 13.48 1.97 -20.58
C ILE A 245 14.07 0.67 -20.01
N TRP A 246 14.81 0.77 -18.90
CA TRP A 246 15.37 -0.41 -18.24
C TRP A 246 14.27 -1.39 -17.79
N ALA A 247 13.23 -0.88 -17.12
CA ALA A 247 12.12 -1.69 -16.64
C ALA A 247 11.36 -2.38 -17.78
N GLN A 248 11.11 -1.66 -18.88
CA GLN A 248 10.51 -2.22 -20.10
C GLN A 248 11.30 -3.42 -20.62
N GLN A 249 12.62 -3.27 -20.74
CA GLN A 249 13.49 -4.35 -21.23
C GLN A 249 13.45 -5.56 -20.32
N GLN A 250 13.44 -5.36 -19.00
CA GLN A 250 13.33 -6.44 -18.03
C GLN A 250 12.00 -7.19 -18.15
N ILE A 251 10.88 -6.47 -18.27
CA ILE A 251 9.55 -7.08 -18.44
C ILE A 251 9.52 -7.88 -19.73
N VAL A 252 9.91 -7.31 -20.86
CA VAL A 252 9.86 -7.98 -22.18
C VAL A 252 10.80 -9.20 -22.24
N GLN A 253 11.96 -9.16 -21.58
CA GLN A 253 12.87 -10.32 -21.52
C GLN A 253 12.30 -11.49 -20.70
N LYS A 254 11.52 -11.19 -19.67
CA LYS A 254 10.94 -12.18 -18.75
C LYS A 254 9.53 -12.63 -19.16
N THR A 255 8.98 -12.00 -20.20
CA THR A 255 7.62 -12.26 -20.68
C THR A 255 7.63 -12.40 -22.21
N HIS A 256 6.45 -12.47 -22.82
CA HIS A 256 6.27 -12.42 -24.28
C HIS A 256 5.62 -11.12 -24.75
N LEU A 257 5.66 -10.07 -23.92
CA LEU A 257 5.04 -8.80 -24.23
C LEU A 257 5.84 -8.04 -25.31
N ALA A 258 5.14 -7.28 -26.14
CA ALA A 258 5.72 -6.42 -27.15
C ALA A 258 5.81 -4.96 -26.68
N ILE A 259 6.89 -4.28 -27.08
CA ILE A 259 7.03 -2.83 -26.88
C ILE A 259 6.11 -2.10 -27.89
N PRO A 260 5.27 -1.14 -27.44
CA PRO A 260 4.45 -0.35 -28.35
C PRO A 260 5.27 0.40 -29.42
N GLN A 261 4.87 0.29 -30.69
CA GLN A 261 5.61 0.86 -31.82
C GLN A 261 5.79 2.39 -31.73
N TYR A 262 4.83 3.09 -31.12
CA TYR A 262 4.86 4.55 -30.99
C TYR A 262 6.00 5.06 -30.07
N LEU A 263 6.57 4.20 -29.22
CA LEU A 263 7.57 4.62 -28.24
C LEU A 263 8.86 5.14 -28.84
N SER A 264 9.29 4.57 -29.97
CA SER A 264 10.48 5.06 -30.67
C SER A 264 10.37 6.54 -31.07
N ASN A 265 9.19 6.97 -31.51
CA ASN A 265 8.90 8.36 -31.85
C ASN A 265 8.79 9.23 -30.58
N ARG A 266 8.16 8.72 -29.52
CA ARG A 266 7.97 9.49 -28.28
C ARG A 266 9.26 9.71 -27.50
N LEU A 267 10.17 8.74 -27.50
CA LEU A 267 11.50 8.88 -26.88
C LEU A 267 12.29 10.02 -27.54
N ARG A 268 12.35 10.04 -28.88
CA ARG A 268 12.98 11.14 -29.62
C ARG A 268 12.37 12.49 -29.29
N GLN A 269 11.04 12.58 -29.25
CA GLN A 269 10.34 13.81 -28.92
C GLN A 269 10.63 14.28 -27.48
N LEU A 270 10.71 13.36 -26.52
CA LEU A 270 11.05 13.68 -25.14
C LEU A 270 12.49 14.20 -25.02
N ASP A 271 13.45 13.55 -25.67
CA ASP A 271 14.84 14.01 -25.71
C ASP A 271 14.95 15.41 -26.31
N ASP A 272 14.28 15.66 -27.44
CA ASP A 272 14.24 16.97 -28.08
C ASP A 272 13.64 18.04 -27.17
N TRP A 273 12.60 17.72 -26.42
CA TRP A 273 11.96 18.66 -25.50
C TRP A 273 12.86 18.96 -24.32
N ILE A 274 13.43 17.95 -23.68
CA ILE A 274 14.25 18.16 -22.48
C ILE A 274 15.56 18.88 -22.82
N ASN A 275 16.14 18.66 -24.00
CA ASN A 275 17.32 19.39 -24.45
C ASN A 275 17.05 20.88 -24.76
N ARG A 276 15.79 21.29 -24.95
CA ARG A 276 15.39 22.68 -25.17
C ARG A 276 15.03 23.44 -23.88
N LEU A 277 14.83 22.72 -22.78
CA LEU A 277 14.58 23.26 -21.43
C LEU A 277 15.87 23.73 -20.75
#